data_AF-A0A520DCX5-F1
#
_entry.id   AF-A0A520DCX5-F1
#
_cell.length_a   1.000
_cell.length_b   1.000
_cell.length_c   1.000
_cell.angle_alpha   90.00
_cell.angle_beta   90.00
_cell.angle_gamma   90.00
#
_symmetry.space_group_name_H-M   'P 1'
#
loop_
_entity.id
_entity.type
_entity.pdbx_description
1 polymer ?
#
loop_
_entity_poly.entity_id
_entity_poly.type
_entity_poly.pdbx_seq_one_letter_code
_entity_poly.pdbx_strand_id
1 'polypeptide(L)' 'GMVKIAFVVKKYGGLKNIEIIRDIGYGCAEEVIRVLKTTEKKWNPASNIGLVDQRVVFQIPFKLKD' A
#
# COMPACT_ATOMS: atom_id res chain seq x y z
N GLY A 1 -4.12 -3.45 -16.12
CA GLY A 1 -2.67 -3.34 -15.87
C GLY A 1 -2.34 -3.55 -14.41
N MET A 2 -1.07 -3.42 -14.03
CA MET A 2 -0.60 -3.63 -12.64
C MET A 2 -0.02 -2.33 -12.07
N VAL A 3 -0.56 -1.86 -10.95
CA VAL A 3 0.05 -0.79 -10.15
C VAL A 3 0.94 -1.44 -9.09
N LYS A 4 2.18 -0.94 -8.94
CA LYS A 4 3.11 -1.41 -7.90
C LYS A 4 3.42 -0.26 -6.96
N ILE A 5 3.28 -0.52 -5.67
CA ILE A 5 3.52 0.46 -4.61
C ILE A 5 4.37 -0.15 -3.50
N ALA A 6 5.11 0.70 -2.80
CA ALA A 6 5.75 0.35 -1.55
C ALA A 6 5.30 1.28 -0.43
N PHE A 7 5.20 0.77 0.78
CA PHE A 7 4.91 1.57 1.97
C PHE A 7 5.41 0.85 3.22
N VAL A 8 5.44 1.55 4.34
CA VAL A 8 5.78 0.97 5.64
C VAL A 8 4.54 0.84 6.49
N VAL A 9 4.26 -0.37 6.95
CA VAL A 9 3.28 -0.65 8.01
C VAL A 9 3.97 -0.44 9.36
N LYS A 10 3.46 0.48 10.17
CA LYS A 10 3.97 0.74 11.51
C LYS A 10 3.48 -0.31 12.50
N LYS A 11 4.18 -0.46 13.63
CA LYS A 11 3.78 -1.36 14.75
C LYS A 11 2.35 -1.19 15.30
N TYR A 12 1.66 -0.08 15.01
CA TYR A 12 0.26 0.20 15.41
C TYR A 12 -0.72 0.23 14.23
N GLY A 13 -0.35 -0.37 13.08
CA GLY A 13 -1.21 -0.49 11.90
C GLY A 13 -1.39 0.78 11.07
N GLY A 14 -0.70 1.87 11.42
CA GLY A 14 -0.60 3.07 10.59
C GLY A 14 0.34 2.88 9.40
N LEU A 15 0.23 3.73 8.39
CA LEU A 15 1.08 3.69 7.20
C LEU A 15 2.06 4.88 7.18
N LYS A 16 3.24 4.72 6.55
CA LYS A 16 4.15 5.83 6.18
C LYS A 16 4.91 5.51 4.89
N ASN A 17 5.55 6.53 4.32
CA ASN A 17 6.47 6.42 3.18
C ASN A 17 5.84 5.67 1.99
N ILE A 18 4.61 6.04 1.63
CA ILE A 18 3.93 5.50 0.46
C ILE A 18 4.66 6.00 -0.80
N GLU A 19 5.06 5.06 -1.64
CA GLU A 19 5.84 5.27 -2.85
C GLU A 19 5.19 4.52 -4.02
N ILE A 20 5.02 5.20 -5.15
CA ILE A 20 4.56 4.59 -6.39
C ILE A 20 5.80 4.06 -7.12
N ILE A 21 5.89 2.74 -7.27
CA ILE A 21 6.98 2.08 -8.03
C ILE A 21 6.59 1.98 -9.50
N ARG A 22 5.31 1.70 -9.79
CA ARG A 22 4.78 1.61 -11.14
C ARG A 22 3.33 2.05 -11.16
N ASP A 23 3.03 3.01 -12.01
CA ASP A 23 1.68 3.40 -12.36
C ASP A 23 1.35 2.99 -13.80
N ILE A 24 0.08 2.70 -14.05
CA ILE A 24 -0.48 2.42 -15.38
C ILE A 24 -1.28 3.60 -15.93
N GLY A 25 -1.39 4.70 -15.16
CA GLY A 25 -2.15 5.89 -15.51
C GLY A 25 -3.64 5.75 -15.19
N TYR A 26 -4.47 6.59 -15.83
CA TYR A 26 -5.93 6.60 -15.70
C TYR A 26 -6.45 6.82 -14.26
N GLY A 27 -5.64 7.45 -13.39
CA GLY A 27 -6.02 7.68 -11.99
C GLY A 27 -5.83 6.46 -11.07
N CYS A 28 -5.20 5.37 -11.55
CA CYS A 28 -5.12 4.13 -10.80
C CYS A 28 -4.21 4.26 -9.56
N ALA A 29 -3.05 4.91 -9.66
CA ALA A 29 -2.17 5.09 -8.52
C ALA A 29 -2.77 6.03 -7.46
N GLU A 30 -3.47 7.08 -7.88
CA GLU A 30 -4.19 8.01 -7.02
C GLU A 30 -5.27 7.28 -6.23
N GLU A 31 -6.02 6.39 -6.89
CA GLU A 31 -7.03 5.57 -6.24
C GLU A 31 -6.42 4.58 -5.23
N VAL A 32 -5.29 3.96 -5.57
CA VAL A 32 -4.55 3.12 -4.61
C VAL A 32 -4.16 3.92 -3.37
N ILE A 33 -3.62 5.13 -3.54
CA ILE A 33 -3.22 5.99 -2.43
C ILE A 33 -4.44 6.38 -1.58
N ARG A 34 -5.56 6.73 -2.23
CA ARG A 34 -6.81 7.06 -1.53
C ARG A 34 -7.28 5.90 -0.68
N VAL A 35 -7.33 4.69 -1.24
CA VAL A 35 -7.72 3.47 -0.52
C VAL A 35 -6.77 3.21 0.65
N LEU A 36 -5.45 3.27 0.45
CA LEU A 36 -4.47 3.07 1.53
C LEU A 36 -4.72 4.01 2.71
N LYS A 37 -4.96 5.30 2.46
CA LYS A 37 -5.29 6.29 3.51
C LYS A 37 -6.57 5.92 4.28
N THR A 38 -7.58 5.33 3.62
CA THR A 38 -8.81 4.86 4.29
C THR A 38 -8.66 3.53 5.05
N THR A 39 -7.51 2.87 4.90
CA THR A 39 -7.20 1.59 5.57
C THR A 39 -6.23 1.75 6.73
N GLU A 40 -5.86 2.98 7.10
CA GLU A 40 -5.05 3.20 8.29
C GLU A 40 -5.66 2.51 9.51
N LYS A 41 -4.80 1.90 10.34
CA LYS A 41 -5.16 1.10 11.52
C LYS A 41 -5.84 -0.25 11.22
N LYS A 42 -6.04 -0.62 9.96
CA LYS A 42 -6.55 -1.96 9.57
C LYS A 42 -5.43 -2.96 9.26
N TRP A 43 -4.18 -2.51 9.28
CA TRP A 43 -3.03 -3.34 8.95
C TRP A 43 -2.45 -4.01 10.17
N ASN A 44 -2.21 -5.32 10.06
CA ASN A 44 -1.47 -6.05 11.08
C ASN A 44 0.02 -5.75 10.93
N PRO A 45 0.71 -5.33 12.00
CA PRO A 45 2.15 -5.13 11.96
C PRO A 45 2.88 -6.47 11.78
N ALA A 46 4.11 -6.40 11.29
CA ALA A 46 4.97 -7.57 11.30
C ALA A 46 5.40 -7.90 12.74
N SER A 47 5.59 -9.19 13.02
CA SER A 47 6.10 -9.68 14.30
C SER A 47 7.42 -10.40 14.08
N ASN A 48 8.46 -9.94 14.76
CA ASN A 48 9.77 -10.61 14.82
C ASN A 48 10.36 -10.36 16.21
N ILE A 49 10.05 -11.24 17.17
CA ILE A 49 10.31 -11.03 18.61
C ILE A 49 9.78 -9.65 19.05
N GLY A 50 8.49 -9.43 18.82
CA GLY A 50 7.80 -8.15 19.06
C GLY A 50 7.32 -7.48 17.77
N LEU A 51 6.55 -6.39 17.91
CA LEU A 51 5.97 -5.67 16.77
C LEU A 51 6.98 -4.69 16.17
N VAL A 52 7.20 -4.80 14.86
CA VAL A 52 8.18 -4.00 14.13
C VAL A 52 7.54 -3.25 12.97
N ASP A 53 8.15 -2.13 12.60
CA ASP A 53 7.83 -1.45 11.34
C ASP A 53 8.34 -2.29 10.17
N GLN A 54 7.47 -2.56 9.19
CA GLN A 54 7.80 -3.39 8.04
C GLN A 54 7.54 -2.65 6.73
N ARG A 55 8.57 -2.58 5.86
CA ARG A 55 8.38 -2.14 4.47
C ARG A 55 7.80 -3.30 3.66
N VAL A 56 6.71 -3.02 2.95
CA VAL A 56 6.01 -3.98 2.10
C VAL A 56 5.88 -3.43 0.69
N VAL A 57 5.80 -4.34 -0.28
CA VAL A 57 5.57 -4.02 -1.69
C VAL A 57 4.31 -4.74 -2.12
N PHE A 58 3.34 -3.99 -2.64
CA PHE A 58 2.08 -4.52 -3.13
C PHE A 58 1.97 -4.33 -4.64
N GLN A 59 1.43 -5.34 -5.31
CA GLN A 59 1.08 -5.31 -6.72
C GLN A 59 -0.45 -5.45 -6.83
N ILE A 60 -1.11 -4.39 -7.28
CA ILE A 60 -2.56 -4.30 -7.33
C ILE A 60 -2.99 -4.42 -8.80
N PRO A 61 -3.72 -5.48 -9.16
CA PRO A 61 -4.26 -5.63 -10.51
C PRO A 61 -5.46 -4.70 -10.72
N PHE A 62 -5.44 -3.97 -11.83
CA PHE A 62 -6.55 -3.17 -12.32
C PHE A 62 -7.06 -3.73 -13.65
N LYS A 63 -8.37 -3.93 -13.75
CA LYS A 63 -9.07 -4.20 -15.00
C LYS A 63 -10.01 -3.03 -15.26
N LEU A 64 -9.62 -2.14 -16.18
CA LEU A 64 -10.52 -1.11 -16.68
C LEU A 64 -11.53 -1.81 -17.60
N LYS A 65 -12.78 -1.33 -17.56
CA LYS A 65 -13.76 -1.74 -18.56
C LYS A 65 -13.44 -1.01 -19.86
N ASP A 66 -13.70 -1.69 -20.96
CA ASP A 66 -13.67 -1.10 -22.31
C ASP A 66 -14.70 0.04 -22.42
#